data_AF-A0A8T7B7V9-F1
#
_entry.id   AF-A0A8T7B7V9-F1
#
_cell.length_a   1.000
_cell.length_b   1.000
_cell.length_c   1.000
_cell.angle_alpha   90.00
_cell.angle_beta   90.00
_cell.angle_gamma   90.00
#
_symmetry.space_group_name_H-M   'P 1'
#
loop_
_entity.id
_entity.type
_entity.pdbx_description
1 polymer ?
#
loop_
_entity_poly.entity_id
_entity_poly.type
_entity_poly.pdbx_seq_one_letter_code
_entity_poly.pdbx_strand_id
1 'polypeptide(L)'
;MSSGSAILTLAMQRSGQHLVIRWIAHCAESALHLNNCRFERRGLQYVLAAWNARRIIYRGGEVDDASLEDSVLLRTDLTGQQFDLILYSLEDPDLTELQLRRVLARPHTRGVLIMRDPFNWLASVMHRDVGNPNAVLRKLALYKQHLRNALGDENGTGQPLVVVNFGRFLRSESYRLDLAMELGLTVTDVAEHSLAEIADFGGGSSFSGTAAEDNHAKKVESRWEHFMDDATYRELISDNELQSLARRLFSDSPGFLEAACALGVEGS
;
A
#
# COMPACT_ATOMS: atom_id res chain seq x y z
N MET A 1 17.43 -2.30 -25.09
CA MET A 1 16.16 -2.38 -24.34
C MET A 1 16.03 -1.04 -23.63
N SER A 2 15.11 -0.18 -24.06
CA SER A 2 14.78 1.02 -23.28
C SER A 2 14.33 0.54 -21.91
N SER A 3 15.07 0.88 -20.87
CA SER A 3 14.80 0.41 -19.51
C SER A 3 13.55 1.10 -18.99
N GLY A 4 12.39 0.43 -19.05
CA GLY A 4 11.20 0.87 -18.32
C GLY A 4 11.51 1.04 -16.84
N SER A 5 10.88 2.01 -16.18
CA SER A 5 11.07 2.24 -14.75
C SER A 5 10.38 1.14 -13.94
N ALA A 6 10.94 0.78 -12.79
CA ALA A 6 10.33 -0.20 -11.90
C ALA A 6 10.02 0.43 -10.53
N ILE A 7 8.81 0.20 -10.03
CA ILE A 7 8.40 0.59 -8.68
C ILE A 7 8.06 -0.67 -7.90
N LEU A 8 8.69 -0.84 -6.74
CA LEU A 8 8.38 -1.89 -5.77
C LEU A 8 7.64 -1.27 -4.60
N THR A 9 6.34 -1.58 -4.48
CA THR A 9 5.52 -1.18 -3.34
C THR A 9 5.64 -2.19 -2.21
N LEU A 10 5.91 -1.68 -1.02
CA LEU A 10 6.02 -2.40 0.23
C LEU A 10 4.91 -1.88 1.14
N ALA A 11 4.08 -2.76 1.66
CA ALA A 11 3.02 -2.32 2.55
C ALA A 11 2.60 -3.44 3.49
N MET A 12 2.09 -3.07 4.66
CA MET A 12 1.34 -4.02 5.47
C MET A 12 0.02 -4.36 4.76
N GLN A 13 -0.44 -5.60 4.91
CA GLN A 13 -1.75 -5.99 4.42
C GLN A 13 -2.85 -5.15 5.08
N ARG A 14 -3.89 -4.80 4.31
CA ARG A 14 -4.96 -3.85 4.70
C ARG A 14 -4.52 -2.39 4.85
N SER A 15 -3.35 -2.01 4.33
CA SER A 15 -2.89 -0.61 4.25
C SER A 15 -3.63 0.25 3.23
N GLY A 16 -4.41 -0.34 2.32
CA GLY A 16 -5.01 0.39 1.20
C GLY A 16 -4.09 0.52 -0.02
N GLN A 17 -2.98 -0.23 -0.06
CA GLN A 17 -1.96 -0.14 -1.12
C GLN A 17 -2.49 -0.23 -2.55
N HIS A 18 -3.57 -0.98 -2.79
CA HIS A 18 -4.13 -1.16 -4.14
C HIS A 18 -4.58 0.16 -4.76
N LEU A 19 -5.09 1.08 -3.94
CA LEU A 19 -5.51 2.41 -4.38
C LEU A 19 -4.31 3.25 -4.84
N VAL A 20 -3.24 3.24 -4.05
CA VAL A 20 -1.98 3.92 -4.40
C VAL A 20 -1.36 3.31 -5.66
N ILE A 21 -1.33 1.97 -5.77
CA ILE A 21 -0.78 1.27 -6.94
C ILE A 21 -1.55 1.62 -8.21
N ARG A 22 -2.89 1.64 -8.16
CA ARG A 22 -3.72 1.99 -9.31
C ARG A 22 -3.48 3.43 -9.76
N TRP A 23 -3.44 4.37 -8.81
CA TRP A 23 -3.11 5.76 -9.10
C TRP A 23 -1.72 5.90 -9.74
N ILE A 24 -0.69 5.24 -9.18
CA ILE A 24 0.66 5.21 -9.76
C ILE A 24 0.64 4.63 -11.19
N ALA A 25 -0.11 3.55 -11.40
CA ALA A 25 -0.19 2.88 -12.70
C ALA A 25 -0.79 3.80 -13.78
N HIS A 26 -1.81 4.58 -13.43
CA HIS A 26 -2.45 5.55 -14.34
C HIS A 26 -1.63 6.84 -14.56
N CYS A 27 -0.54 7.05 -13.81
CA CYS A 27 0.43 8.10 -14.12
C CYS A 27 1.35 7.73 -15.30
N ALA A 28 1.29 6.49 -15.79
CA ALA A 28 2.02 6.02 -16.97
C ALA A 28 1.06 5.71 -18.13
N GLU A 29 1.55 5.84 -19.37
CA GLU A 29 0.77 5.49 -20.57
C GLU A 29 0.46 3.98 -20.61
N SER A 30 1.46 3.17 -20.23
CA SER A 30 1.31 1.74 -20.04
C SER A 30 2.02 1.24 -18.78
N ALA A 31 1.30 0.48 -17.94
CA ALA A 31 1.85 -0.14 -16.75
C ALA A 31 1.48 -1.62 -16.62
N LEU A 32 2.44 -2.42 -16.16
CA LEU A 32 2.23 -3.82 -15.75
C LEU A 32 2.37 -3.92 -14.24
N HIS A 33 1.31 -4.32 -13.55
CA HIS A 33 1.34 -4.62 -12.12
C HIS A 33 1.36 -6.12 -11.87
N LEU A 34 2.39 -6.57 -11.14
CA LEU A 34 2.52 -7.92 -10.62
C LEU A 34 2.15 -7.92 -9.14
N ASN A 35 0.95 -8.44 -8.85
CA ASN A 35 0.38 -8.40 -7.52
C ASN A 35 0.84 -9.58 -6.64
N ASN A 36 1.00 -9.34 -5.33
CA ASN A 36 1.36 -10.34 -4.33
C ASN A 36 2.59 -11.15 -4.78
N CYS A 37 3.69 -10.44 -5.02
CA CYS A 37 4.90 -11.04 -5.53
C CYS A 37 5.58 -11.95 -4.49
N ARG A 38 6.38 -12.89 -4.99
CA ARG A 38 7.35 -13.66 -4.20
C ARG A 38 8.74 -13.52 -4.82
N PHE A 39 9.76 -13.74 -4.00
CA PHE A 39 11.12 -13.86 -4.49
C PHE A 39 11.35 -15.23 -5.14
N GLU A 40 11.84 -15.23 -6.37
CA GLU A 40 12.31 -16.41 -7.07
C GLU A 40 13.80 -16.28 -7.36
N ARG A 41 14.56 -17.34 -7.07
CA ARG A 41 15.99 -17.36 -7.36
C ARG A 41 16.22 -17.81 -8.80
N ARG A 42 16.88 -16.96 -9.60
CA ARG A 42 17.34 -17.28 -10.96
C ARG A 42 18.87 -17.14 -10.99
N GLY A 43 19.55 -18.28 -10.81
CA GLY A 43 21.00 -18.31 -10.65
C GLY A 43 21.46 -17.57 -9.39
N LEU A 44 22.26 -16.51 -9.56
CA LEU A 44 22.76 -15.64 -8.49
C LEU A 44 21.84 -14.45 -8.18
N GLN A 45 20.76 -14.27 -8.95
CA GLN A 45 19.84 -13.14 -8.84
C GLN A 45 18.50 -13.57 -8.21
N TYR A 46 17.85 -12.66 -7.50
CA TYR A 46 16.47 -12.82 -7.03
C TYR A 46 15.55 -11.97 -7.88
N VAL A 47 14.51 -12.54 -8.48
CA VAL A 47 13.49 -11.80 -9.23
C VAL A 47 12.16 -11.83 -8.46
N LEU A 48 11.30 -10.86 -8.74
CA LEU A 48 9.93 -10.86 -8.24
C LEU A 48 9.02 -11.50 -9.29
N ALA A 49 8.21 -12.45 -8.84
CA ALA A 49 7.19 -13.09 -9.66
C ALA A 49 5.85 -13.04 -8.93
N ALA A 50 4.78 -12.73 -9.66
CA ALA A 50 3.44 -12.73 -9.09
C ALA A 50 3.04 -14.13 -8.61
N TRP A 51 2.45 -14.22 -7.42
CA TRP A 51 1.84 -15.45 -6.96
C TRP A 51 0.68 -15.83 -7.89
N ASN A 52 0.63 -17.09 -8.35
CA ASN A 52 -0.37 -17.61 -9.30
C ASN A 52 -0.48 -16.81 -10.62
N ALA A 53 0.59 -16.14 -11.06
CA ALA A 53 0.61 -15.33 -12.29
C ALA A 53 -0.44 -14.19 -12.31
N ARG A 54 -0.91 -13.73 -11.14
CA ARG A 54 -1.83 -12.59 -11.03
C ARG A 54 -1.16 -11.32 -11.52
N ARG A 55 -1.76 -10.69 -12.51
CA ARG A 55 -1.27 -9.44 -13.10
C ARG A 55 -2.43 -8.54 -13.46
N ILE A 56 -2.13 -7.25 -13.49
CA ILE A 56 -3.06 -6.21 -13.94
C ILE A 56 -2.31 -5.35 -14.96
N ILE A 57 -2.91 -5.12 -16.12
CA ILE A 57 -2.36 -4.25 -17.16
C ILE A 57 -3.20 -2.99 -17.22
N TYR A 58 -2.53 -1.84 -17.18
CA TYR A 58 -3.13 -0.52 -17.32
C TYR A 58 -2.65 0.08 -18.64
N ARG A 59 -3.55 0.43 -19.55
CA ARG A 59 -3.23 1.08 -20.83
C ARG A 59 -4.32 2.02 -21.28
N GLY A 60 -3.98 3.28 -21.54
CA GLY A 60 -4.94 4.25 -22.09
C GLY A 60 -6.22 4.41 -21.27
N GLY A 61 -6.14 4.22 -19.95
CA GLY A 61 -7.29 4.25 -19.04
C GLY A 61 -8.04 2.92 -18.90
N GLU A 62 -7.77 1.92 -19.73
CA GLU A 62 -8.33 0.57 -19.59
C GLU A 62 -7.52 -0.26 -18.58
N VAL A 63 -8.23 -1.17 -17.90
CA VAL A 63 -7.65 -2.10 -16.92
C VAL A 63 -8.00 -3.53 -17.30
N ASP A 64 -6.99 -4.33 -17.64
CA ASP A 64 -7.10 -5.78 -17.85
C ASP A 64 -6.62 -6.48 -16.57
N ASP A 65 -7.56 -6.99 -15.78
CA ASP A 65 -7.30 -7.67 -14.51
C ASP A 65 -7.46 -9.18 -14.66
N ALA A 66 -6.32 -9.88 -14.67
CA ALA A 66 -6.30 -11.33 -14.78
C ALA A 66 -6.70 -12.07 -13.48
N SER A 67 -7.15 -11.34 -12.45
CA SER A 67 -7.62 -11.90 -11.18
C SER A 67 -9.13 -12.15 -11.11
N LEU A 68 -9.90 -11.62 -12.07
CA LEU A 68 -11.34 -11.89 -12.20
C LEU A 68 -11.54 -13.32 -12.74
N GLU A 69 -12.47 -14.04 -12.11
CA GLU A 69 -12.74 -15.47 -12.31
C GLU A 69 -13.11 -15.83 -13.75
N ASP A 70 -12.11 -16.08 -14.59
CA ASP A 70 -12.17 -16.96 -15.76
C ASP A 70 -10.75 -17.47 -16.05
N SER A 71 -10.32 -18.42 -15.23
CA SER A 71 -8.98 -19.02 -15.20
C SER A 71 -8.64 -19.89 -16.41
N VAL A 72 -9.21 -19.63 -17.59
CA VAL A 72 -8.95 -20.39 -18.82
C VAL A 72 -8.29 -19.54 -19.92
N LEU A 73 -8.32 -18.19 -19.87
CA LEU A 73 -7.87 -17.37 -21.01
C LEU A 73 -6.80 -16.30 -20.79
N LEU A 74 -6.21 -16.14 -19.60
CA LEU A 74 -5.19 -15.10 -19.39
C LEU A 74 -3.75 -15.64 -19.40
N ARG A 75 -3.44 -16.40 -20.45
CA ARG A 75 -2.08 -16.50 -21.00
C ARG A 75 -1.99 -15.60 -22.24
N THR A 76 -2.32 -14.32 -22.12
CA THR A 76 -1.83 -13.34 -23.09
C THR A 76 -0.31 -13.42 -23.04
N ASP A 77 0.29 -13.90 -24.12
CA ASP A 77 1.73 -13.92 -24.27
C ASP A 77 2.23 -12.47 -24.16
N LEU A 78 2.94 -12.17 -23.08
CA LEU A 78 3.58 -10.87 -22.88
C LEU A 78 4.93 -10.79 -23.61
N THR A 79 5.32 -11.84 -24.33
CA THR A 79 6.55 -11.86 -25.13
C THR A 79 6.54 -10.71 -26.13
N GLY A 80 7.56 -9.87 -26.06
CA GLY A 80 7.71 -8.71 -26.93
C GLY A 80 6.91 -7.47 -26.53
N GLN A 81 6.05 -7.56 -25.50
CA GLN A 81 5.37 -6.37 -24.98
C GLN A 81 6.32 -5.54 -24.11
N GLN A 82 6.28 -4.23 -24.31
CA GLN A 82 6.99 -3.25 -23.47
C GLN A 82 5.97 -2.44 -22.69
N PHE A 83 6.35 -2.06 -21.47
CA PHE A 83 5.58 -1.20 -20.59
C PHE A 83 6.49 -0.07 -20.12
N ASP A 84 5.93 1.12 -19.97
CA ASP A 84 6.67 2.29 -19.48
C ASP A 84 7.02 2.14 -18.00
N LEU A 85 6.10 1.49 -17.26
CA LEU A 85 6.22 1.24 -15.84
C LEU A 85 5.92 -0.23 -15.48
N ILE A 86 6.78 -0.82 -14.66
CA ILE A 86 6.51 -2.12 -14.03
C ILE A 86 6.34 -1.92 -12.52
N LEU A 87 5.20 -2.34 -12.01
CA LEU A 87 4.83 -2.28 -10.59
C LEU A 87 4.91 -3.68 -9.98
N TYR A 88 5.58 -3.79 -8.85
CA TYR A 88 5.61 -4.99 -8.03
C TYR A 88 5.01 -4.65 -6.67
N SER A 89 4.13 -5.50 -6.12
CA SER A 89 3.65 -5.33 -4.74
C SER A 89 4.00 -6.50 -3.84
N LEU A 90 4.48 -6.17 -2.63
CA LEU A 90 4.72 -7.10 -1.53
C LEU A 90 3.88 -6.70 -0.32
N GLU A 91 3.09 -7.64 0.20
CA GLU A 91 2.36 -7.46 1.47
C GLU A 91 3.16 -8.05 2.63
N ASP A 92 3.15 -7.34 3.77
CA ASP A 92 3.83 -7.75 5.00
C ASP A 92 5.32 -8.19 4.81
N PRO A 93 6.15 -7.47 4.01
CA PRO A 93 7.56 -7.83 3.87
C PRO A 93 8.36 -7.47 5.12
N ASP A 94 9.26 -8.34 5.58
CA ASP A 94 10.36 -7.94 6.47
C ASP A 94 11.36 -7.10 5.68
N LEU A 95 11.50 -5.84 6.09
CA LEU A 95 12.31 -4.86 5.36
C LEU A 95 13.81 -5.17 5.41
N THR A 96 14.24 -6.06 6.30
CA THR A 96 15.64 -6.47 6.45
C THR A 96 16.03 -7.66 5.58
N GLU A 97 15.08 -8.28 4.87
CA GLU A 97 15.35 -9.44 4.02
C GLU A 97 16.37 -9.14 2.92
N LEU A 98 17.38 -10.01 2.80
CA LEU A 98 18.46 -9.86 1.82
C LEU A 98 17.92 -9.82 0.38
N GLN A 99 16.88 -10.60 0.09
CA GLN A 99 16.25 -10.65 -1.22
C GLN A 99 15.64 -9.30 -1.59
N LEU A 100 14.93 -8.67 -0.66
CA LEU A 100 14.36 -7.34 -0.82
C LEU A 100 15.45 -6.31 -1.10
N ARG A 101 16.49 -6.26 -0.25
CA ARG A 101 17.64 -5.34 -0.43
C ARG A 101 18.27 -5.47 -1.82
N ARG A 102 18.46 -6.71 -2.29
CA ARG A 102 19.04 -6.98 -3.63
C ARG A 102 18.15 -6.54 -4.78
N VAL A 103 16.83 -6.62 -4.63
CA VAL A 103 15.90 -6.15 -5.65
C VAL A 103 15.86 -4.62 -5.67
N LEU A 104 15.79 -3.97 -4.50
CA LEU A 104 15.80 -2.51 -4.39
C LEU A 104 17.11 -1.88 -4.87
N ALA A 105 18.25 -2.54 -4.69
CA ALA A 105 19.56 -2.07 -5.15
C ALA A 105 19.73 -2.13 -6.68
N ARG A 106 18.72 -2.60 -7.43
CA ARG A 106 18.78 -2.63 -8.90
C ARG A 106 18.67 -1.22 -9.48
N PRO A 107 19.43 -0.92 -10.54
CA PRO A 107 19.23 0.31 -11.30
C PRO A 107 17.77 0.48 -11.72
N HIS A 108 17.29 1.71 -11.73
CA HIS A 108 15.92 2.07 -12.15
C HIS A 108 14.78 1.44 -11.33
N THR A 109 15.07 0.86 -10.16
CA THR A 109 14.05 0.38 -9.20
C THR A 109 13.89 1.40 -8.09
N ARG A 110 12.67 1.86 -7.84
CA ARG A 110 12.32 2.69 -6.68
C ARG A 110 11.46 1.93 -5.70
N GLY A 111 11.80 2.02 -4.41
CA GLY A 111 10.99 1.47 -3.33
C GLY A 111 9.97 2.48 -2.85
N VAL A 112 8.72 2.05 -2.69
CA VAL A 112 7.63 2.85 -2.15
C VAL A 112 7.08 2.14 -0.91
N LEU A 113 7.12 2.78 0.25
CA LEU A 113 6.58 2.24 1.50
C LEU A 113 5.24 2.91 1.82
N ILE A 114 4.16 2.14 1.79
CA ILE A 114 2.80 2.66 2.00
C ILE A 114 2.38 2.43 3.45
N MET A 115 2.18 3.53 4.16
CA MET A 115 1.86 3.55 5.59
C MET A 115 0.45 4.09 5.81
N ARG A 116 -0.38 3.27 6.45
CA ARG A 116 -1.71 3.66 6.94
C ARG A 116 -1.65 3.89 8.44
N ASP A 117 -2.47 4.78 8.97
CA ASP A 117 -2.51 5.06 10.41
C ASP A 117 -2.74 3.77 11.22
N PRO A 118 -2.13 3.65 12.40
CA PRO A 118 -2.15 2.41 13.17
C PRO A 118 -3.54 2.03 13.66
N PHE A 119 -4.41 3.02 13.92
CA PHE A 119 -5.73 2.77 14.50
C PHE A 119 -6.63 2.05 13.51
N ASN A 120 -6.76 2.58 12.31
CA ASN A 120 -7.55 1.97 11.25
C ASN A 120 -6.92 0.70 10.67
N TRP A 121 -5.58 0.66 10.62
CA TRP A 121 -4.87 -0.53 10.20
C TRP A 121 -5.08 -1.69 11.19
N LEU A 122 -4.86 -1.48 12.50
CA LEU A 122 -5.08 -2.51 13.52
C LEU A 122 -6.54 -2.97 13.54
N ALA A 123 -7.50 -2.06 13.44
CA ALA A 123 -8.93 -2.42 13.36
C ALA A 123 -9.20 -3.34 12.15
N SER A 124 -8.60 -3.03 10.99
CA SER A 124 -8.73 -3.83 9.77
C SER A 124 -8.05 -5.21 9.87
N VAL A 125 -6.94 -5.31 10.60
CA VAL A 125 -6.21 -6.56 10.87
C VAL A 125 -7.00 -7.42 11.85
N MET A 126 -7.44 -6.86 12.98
CA MET A 126 -8.23 -7.57 13.99
C MET A 126 -9.54 -8.11 13.43
N HIS A 127 -10.22 -7.34 12.57
CA HIS A 127 -11.45 -7.80 11.90
C HIS A 127 -11.22 -9.00 10.96
N ARG A 128 -10.01 -9.15 10.38
CA ARG A 128 -9.69 -10.25 9.47
C ARG A 128 -9.13 -11.47 10.19
N ASP A 129 -8.22 -11.24 11.13
CA ASP A 129 -7.48 -12.28 11.86
C ASP A 129 -8.16 -12.57 13.22
N VAL A 130 -9.50 -12.46 13.27
CA VAL A 130 -10.31 -12.72 14.47
C VAL A 130 -9.96 -14.10 15.03
N GLY A 131 -9.63 -14.15 16.33
CA GLY A 131 -9.26 -15.39 17.00
C GLY A 131 -7.80 -15.83 16.81
N ASN A 132 -6.93 -15.00 16.21
CA ASN A 132 -5.49 -15.29 16.10
C ASN A 132 -4.60 -14.16 16.68
N PRO A 133 -4.53 -14.02 18.01
CA PRO A 133 -3.74 -12.95 18.66
C PRO A 133 -2.26 -12.96 18.27
N ASN A 134 -1.67 -14.14 18.10
CA ASN A 134 -0.26 -14.27 17.69
C ASN A 134 0.00 -13.72 16.28
N ALA A 135 -0.96 -13.85 15.36
CA ALA A 135 -0.83 -13.25 14.03
C ALA A 135 -0.89 -11.71 14.11
N VAL A 136 -1.81 -11.17 14.91
CA VAL A 136 -1.93 -9.72 15.15
C VAL A 136 -0.63 -9.17 15.75
N LEU A 137 -0.09 -9.80 16.78
CA LEU A 137 1.16 -9.37 17.43
C LEU A 137 2.37 -9.40 16.47
N ARG A 138 2.48 -10.45 15.62
CA ARG A 138 3.53 -10.50 14.60
C ARG A 138 3.39 -9.38 13.58
N LYS A 139 2.16 -9.11 13.11
CA LYS A 139 1.88 -8.00 12.20
C LYS A 139 2.19 -6.66 12.87
N LEU A 140 1.88 -6.47 14.14
CA LEU A 140 2.20 -5.25 14.88
C LEU A 140 3.71 -5.03 14.99
N ALA A 141 4.48 -6.07 15.31
CA ALA A 141 5.94 -5.98 15.34
C ALA A 141 6.51 -5.56 13.97
N LEU A 142 5.98 -6.13 12.88
CA LEU A 142 6.38 -5.79 11.52
C LEU A 142 5.97 -4.36 11.14
N TYR A 143 4.76 -3.94 11.51
CA TYR A 143 4.30 -2.57 11.28
C TYR A 143 5.18 -1.53 12.00
N LYS A 144 5.63 -1.83 13.23
CA LYS A 144 6.60 -0.97 13.94
C LYS A 144 7.95 -0.90 13.22
N GLN A 145 8.44 -2.01 12.66
CA GLN A 145 9.63 -1.99 11.79
C GLN A 145 9.42 -1.06 10.58
N HIS A 146 8.26 -1.14 9.93
CA HIS A 146 7.93 -0.28 8.79
C HIS A 146 7.88 1.20 9.20
N LEU A 147 7.29 1.54 10.35
CA LEU A 147 7.32 2.91 10.88
C LEU A 147 8.73 3.44 11.10
N ARG A 148 9.62 2.65 11.71
CA ARG A 148 11.03 3.06 11.92
C ARG A 148 11.75 3.30 10.60
N ASN A 149 11.50 2.46 9.58
CA ASN A 149 12.07 2.65 8.24
C ASN A 149 11.47 3.88 7.53
N ALA A 150 10.16 4.11 7.67
CA ALA A 150 9.49 5.29 7.12
C ALA A 150 10.02 6.60 7.71
N LEU A 151 10.39 6.58 9.01
CA LEU A 151 10.95 7.73 9.72
C LEU A 151 12.47 7.90 9.52
N GLY A 152 13.13 6.94 8.87
CA GLY A 152 14.59 6.92 8.72
C GLY A 152 15.38 6.54 9.97
N ASP A 153 14.70 6.06 11.03
CA ASP A 153 15.35 5.56 12.25
C ASP A 153 16.11 4.25 11.99
N GLU A 154 15.63 3.47 11.02
CA GLU A 154 16.26 2.26 10.51
C GLU A 154 16.43 2.35 8.99
N ASN A 155 17.46 1.71 8.48
CA ASN A 155 17.66 1.50 7.04
C ASN A 155 17.63 0.00 6.72
N GLY A 156 16.49 -0.61 7.02
CA GLY A 156 16.24 -2.04 6.82
C GLY A 156 16.44 -2.45 5.37
N THR A 157 16.02 -1.62 4.41
CA THR A 157 16.12 -1.89 2.96
C THR A 157 17.49 -1.61 2.37
N GLY A 158 18.36 -0.89 3.08
CA GLY A 158 19.66 -0.45 2.57
C GLY A 158 19.58 0.58 1.43
N GLN A 159 18.38 1.04 1.09
CA GLN A 159 18.07 2.01 0.02
C GLN A 159 16.96 2.94 0.53
N PRO A 160 17.00 4.25 0.19
CA PRO A 160 15.93 5.17 0.55
C PRO A 160 14.60 4.73 -0.08
N LEU A 161 13.51 4.92 0.67
CA LEU A 161 12.15 4.62 0.22
C LEU A 161 11.36 5.92 0.10
N VAL A 162 10.51 6.00 -0.91
CA VAL A 162 9.47 7.03 -0.98
C VAL A 162 8.34 6.60 -0.04
N VAL A 163 8.03 7.41 0.96
CA VAL A 163 7.05 7.05 1.99
C VAL A 163 5.70 7.68 1.67
N VAL A 164 4.67 6.83 1.55
CA VAL A 164 3.29 7.26 1.31
C VAL A 164 2.52 7.21 2.62
N ASN A 165 2.12 8.37 3.13
CA ASN A 165 1.09 8.49 4.17
C ASN A 165 -0.27 8.35 3.51
N PHE A 166 -0.93 7.22 3.75
CA PHE A 166 -2.18 6.88 3.08
C PHE A 166 -3.33 7.86 3.37
N GLY A 167 -3.42 8.39 4.59
CA GLY A 167 -4.46 9.38 4.94
C GLY A 167 -4.26 10.70 4.19
N ARG A 168 -3.01 11.18 4.08
CA ARG A 168 -2.69 12.35 3.25
C ARG A 168 -2.93 12.09 1.77
N PHE A 169 -2.55 10.90 1.30
CA PHE A 169 -2.78 10.46 -0.07
C PHE A 169 -4.26 10.53 -0.47
N LEU A 170 -5.17 10.12 0.42
CA LEU A 170 -6.61 10.19 0.16
C LEU A 170 -7.12 11.63 0.04
N ARG A 171 -6.61 12.54 0.87
CA ARG A 171 -7.24 13.85 1.11
C ARG A 171 -6.60 15.02 0.39
N SER A 172 -5.34 14.88 -0.04
CA SER A 172 -4.56 16.01 -0.55
C SER A 172 -4.05 15.75 -1.96
N GLU A 173 -4.65 16.44 -2.94
CA GLU A 173 -4.17 16.48 -4.32
C GLU A 173 -2.73 17.01 -4.39
N SER A 174 -2.42 18.09 -3.65
CA SER A 174 -1.05 18.62 -3.55
C SER A 174 -0.03 17.58 -3.08
N TYR A 175 -0.40 16.72 -2.11
CA TYR A 175 0.46 15.63 -1.65
C TYR A 175 0.68 14.58 -2.74
N ARG A 176 -0.34 14.28 -3.56
CA ARG A 176 -0.23 13.37 -4.70
C ARG A 176 0.65 13.96 -5.81
N LEU A 177 0.56 15.27 -6.07
CA LEU A 177 1.45 15.97 -7.01
C LEU A 177 2.92 15.90 -6.55
N ASP A 178 3.18 16.19 -5.27
CA ASP A 178 4.53 16.07 -4.69
C ASP A 178 5.05 14.63 -4.78
N LEU A 179 4.21 13.64 -4.48
CA LEU A 179 4.55 12.22 -4.60
C LEU A 179 4.88 11.83 -6.04
N ALA A 180 4.11 12.29 -7.03
CA ALA A 180 4.41 12.03 -8.44
C ALA A 180 5.75 12.65 -8.84
N MET A 181 6.02 13.89 -8.45
CA MET A 181 7.30 14.55 -8.69
C MET A 181 8.45 13.77 -8.06
N GLU A 182 8.30 13.34 -6.80
CA GLU A 182 9.30 12.53 -6.11
C GLU A 182 9.54 11.21 -6.83
N LEU A 183 8.51 10.57 -7.39
CA LEU A 183 8.58 9.33 -8.16
C LEU A 183 9.02 9.51 -9.62
N GLY A 184 9.17 10.75 -10.10
CA GLY A 184 9.48 11.04 -11.51
C GLY A 184 8.32 10.69 -12.45
N LEU A 185 7.09 10.78 -11.95
CA LEU A 185 5.84 10.51 -12.68
C LEU A 185 5.16 11.83 -13.04
N THR A 186 4.28 11.78 -14.04
CA THR A 186 3.38 12.89 -14.38
C THR A 186 1.96 12.49 -14.01
N VAL A 187 1.30 13.28 -13.17
CA VAL A 187 -0.10 13.03 -12.82
C VAL A 187 -0.97 13.27 -14.05
N THR A 188 -1.85 12.31 -14.32
CA THR A 188 -2.83 12.40 -15.41
C THR A 188 -4.22 12.58 -14.82
N ASP A 189 -5.15 13.15 -15.61
CA ASP A 189 -6.55 13.23 -15.21
C ASP A 189 -7.13 11.84 -14.92
N VAL A 190 -6.70 10.82 -15.66
CA VAL A 190 -7.10 9.43 -15.44
C VAL A 190 -6.64 8.92 -14.08
N ALA A 191 -5.43 9.28 -13.64
CA ALA A 191 -4.93 8.88 -12.33
C ALA A 191 -5.79 9.46 -11.20
N GLU A 192 -6.10 10.76 -11.24
CA GLU A 192 -6.96 11.41 -10.24
C GLU A 192 -8.38 10.85 -10.25
N HIS A 193 -9.01 10.70 -11.43
CA HIS A 193 -10.34 10.11 -11.52
C HIS A 193 -10.39 8.65 -11.04
N SER A 194 -9.30 7.88 -11.18
CA SER A 194 -9.26 6.47 -10.73
C SER A 194 -9.43 6.31 -9.22
N LEU A 195 -9.20 7.37 -8.43
CA LEU A 195 -9.41 7.37 -6.98
C LEU A 195 -10.90 7.30 -6.61
N ALA A 196 -11.77 7.85 -7.44
CA ALA A 196 -13.22 7.83 -7.25
C ALA A 196 -13.82 6.44 -7.54
N GLU A 197 -13.27 5.71 -8.51
CA GLU A 197 -13.77 4.42 -8.98
C GLU A 197 -13.51 3.26 -7.99
N ILE A 198 -12.47 3.37 -7.15
CA ILE A 198 -12.08 2.29 -6.22
C ILE A 198 -13.02 2.17 -5.01
N ALA A 199 -13.93 3.12 -4.81
CA ALA A 199 -14.95 3.05 -3.76
C ALA A 199 -15.80 1.75 -3.82
N ASP A 200 -15.88 1.11 -4.99
CA ASP A 200 -16.64 -0.14 -5.22
C ASP A 200 -15.84 -1.44 -4.98
N PHE A 201 -14.49 -1.38 -4.94
CA PHE A 201 -13.65 -2.58 -4.93
C PHE A 201 -13.16 -2.99 -3.52
N GLY A 202 -13.37 -2.13 -2.53
CA GLY A 202 -12.92 -2.27 -1.15
C GLY A 202 -13.68 -3.28 -0.29
N GLY A 203 -14.11 -4.42 -0.86
CA GLY A 203 -14.58 -5.60 -0.13
C GLY A 203 -15.99 -6.04 -0.51
N GLY A 204 -16.08 -7.10 -1.33
CA GLY A 204 -17.24 -7.99 -1.45
C GLY A 204 -18.58 -7.34 -1.80
N SER A 205 -19.01 -7.51 -3.05
CA SER A 205 -20.40 -7.38 -3.54
C SER A 205 -21.16 -6.10 -3.15
N SER A 206 -21.49 -5.35 -4.21
CA SER A 206 -22.48 -4.26 -4.26
C SER A 206 -22.02 -2.99 -3.56
N PHE A 207 -22.15 -1.83 -4.20
CA PHE A 207 -22.70 -0.59 -3.63
C PHE A 207 -22.55 0.55 -4.64
N SER A 208 -23.39 0.52 -5.69
CA SER A 208 -23.55 1.64 -6.60
C SER A 208 -24.10 2.88 -5.87
N GLY A 209 -23.44 4.03 -6.04
CA GLY A 209 -23.97 5.30 -5.55
C GLY A 209 -23.06 6.49 -5.84
N THR A 210 -23.53 7.40 -6.68
CA THR A 210 -22.87 8.60 -7.25
C THR A 210 -22.62 9.75 -6.25
N ALA A 211 -22.13 9.46 -5.04
CA ALA A 211 -21.70 10.45 -4.03
C ALA A 211 -20.43 9.98 -3.27
N ALA A 212 -19.49 9.38 -4.01
CA ALA A 212 -18.61 8.33 -3.48
C ALA A 212 -17.27 8.76 -2.84
N GLU A 213 -16.75 9.96 -3.12
CA GLU A 213 -15.37 10.33 -2.69
C GLU A 213 -15.27 10.64 -1.19
N ASP A 214 -16.07 11.58 -0.68
CA ASP A 214 -16.06 11.99 0.73
C ASP A 214 -16.51 10.86 1.67
N ASN A 215 -17.42 9.99 1.22
CA ASN A 215 -17.97 8.92 2.04
C ASN A 215 -17.00 7.73 2.14
N HIS A 216 -16.23 7.44 1.09
CA HIS A 216 -15.26 6.34 1.10
C HIS A 216 -14.04 6.65 1.97
N ALA A 217 -13.44 7.84 1.82
CA ALA A 217 -12.31 8.25 2.67
C ALA A 217 -12.71 8.21 4.16
N LYS A 218 -13.90 8.73 4.50
CA LYS A 218 -14.45 8.62 5.86
C LYS A 218 -14.62 7.17 6.32
N LYS A 219 -15.25 6.31 5.52
CA LYS A 219 -15.46 4.89 5.87
C LYS A 219 -14.15 4.11 6.06
N VAL A 220 -13.12 4.44 5.30
CA VAL A 220 -11.80 3.83 5.45
C VAL A 220 -11.09 4.37 6.70
N GLU A 221 -11.26 5.64 7.03
CA GLU A 221 -10.61 6.28 8.19
C GLU A 221 -11.40 6.17 9.51
N SER A 222 -12.61 5.61 9.49
CA SER A 222 -13.46 5.42 10.67
C SER A 222 -13.57 3.96 11.14
N ARG A 223 -12.74 3.04 10.63
CA ARG A 223 -12.80 1.61 11.01
C ARG A 223 -12.49 1.36 12.48
N TRP A 224 -11.70 2.23 13.10
CA TRP A 224 -11.37 2.16 14.51
C TRP A 224 -12.58 2.34 15.43
N GLU A 225 -13.63 3.04 14.99
CA GLU A 225 -14.83 3.30 15.80
C GLU A 225 -15.51 1.99 16.25
N HIS A 226 -15.52 0.97 15.38
CA HIS A 226 -16.09 -0.34 15.71
C HIS A 226 -15.35 -1.10 16.81
N PHE A 227 -14.11 -0.71 17.11
CA PHE A 227 -13.23 -1.35 18.08
C PHE A 227 -12.93 -0.46 19.29
N MET A 228 -13.56 0.72 19.40
CA MET A 228 -13.22 1.70 20.44
C MET A 228 -13.37 1.17 21.88
N ASP A 229 -14.32 0.25 22.07
CA ASP A 229 -14.63 -0.42 23.35
C ASP A 229 -14.00 -1.82 23.48
N ASP A 230 -13.29 -2.31 22.46
CA ASP A 230 -12.63 -3.62 22.50
C ASP A 230 -11.35 -3.56 23.36
N ALA A 231 -11.32 -4.33 24.45
CA ALA A 231 -10.21 -4.29 25.40
C ALA A 231 -8.86 -4.69 24.78
N THR A 232 -8.84 -5.66 23.85
CA THR A 232 -7.61 -6.10 23.18
C THR A 232 -7.12 -5.02 22.23
N TYR A 233 -8.02 -4.41 21.47
CA TYR A 233 -7.69 -3.28 20.59
C TYR A 233 -7.09 -2.13 21.39
N ARG A 234 -7.74 -1.73 22.49
CA ARG A 234 -7.27 -0.66 23.37
C ARG A 234 -5.88 -0.95 23.94
N GLU A 235 -5.61 -2.18 24.35
CA GLU A 235 -4.28 -2.59 24.81
C GLU A 235 -3.22 -2.42 23.71
N LEU A 236 -3.50 -2.89 22.49
CA LEU A 236 -2.56 -2.83 21.38
C LEU A 236 -2.23 -1.40 20.93
N ILE A 237 -3.24 -0.51 20.85
CA ILE A 237 -3.02 0.90 20.48
C ILE A 237 -2.35 1.71 21.59
N SER A 238 -2.32 1.17 22.82
CA SER A 238 -1.65 1.79 23.97
C SER A 238 -0.15 1.47 24.04
N ASP A 239 0.39 0.73 23.07
CA ASP A 239 1.84 0.50 22.95
C ASP A 239 2.58 1.84 22.78
N ASN A 240 3.45 2.18 23.73
CA ASN A 240 4.18 3.45 23.76
C ASN A 240 5.07 3.66 22.53
N GLU A 241 5.69 2.59 22.02
CA GLU A 241 6.55 2.67 20.85
C GLU A 241 5.70 2.96 19.59
N LEU A 242 4.57 2.25 19.44
CA LEU A 242 3.61 2.48 18.36
C LEU A 242 3.13 3.93 18.37
N GLN A 243 2.70 4.46 19.52
CA GLN A 243 2.21 5.84 19.62
C GLN A 243 3.31 6.84 19.27
N SER A 244 4.51 6.68 19.83
CA SER A 244 5.64 7.58 19.58
C SER A 244 6.00 7.64 18.10
N LEU A 245 6.14 6.48 17.45
CA LEU A 245 6.44 6.39 16.02
C LEU A 245 5.28 6.93 15.16
N ALA A 246 4.04 6.57 15.48
CA ALA A 246 2.88 6.99 14.71
C ALA A 246 2.67 8.50 14.76
N ARG A 247 2.84 9.15 15.92
CA ARG A 247 2.76 10.61 16.02
C ARG A 247 3.78 11.30 15.11
N ARG A 248 5.00 10.78 15.04
CA ARG A 248 6.04 11.37 14.19
C ARG A 248 5.67 11.29 12.71
N LEU A 249 5.09 10.16 12.26
CA LEU A 249 4.76 9.96 10.85
C LEU A 249 3.41 10.57 10.42
N PHE A 250 2.42 10.59 11.32
CA PHE A 250 1.04 10.96 11.02
C PHE A 250 0.56 12.25 11.70
N SER A 251 1.47 13.04 12.28
CA SER A 251 1.14 14.29 13.02
C SER A 251 0.30 15.31 12.23
N ASP A 252 0.34 15.25 10.90
CA ASP A 252 -0.38 16.13 9.99
C ASP A 252 -1.56 15.44 9.28
N SER A 253 -1.87 14.19 9.64
CA SER A 253 -2.98 13.43 9.06
C SER A 253 -4.27 13.64 9.88
N PRO A 254 -5.31 14.30 9.32
CA PRO A 254 -6.53 14.61 10.07
C PRO A 254 -7.21 13.38 10.67
N GLY A 255 -7.32 12.28 9.91
CA GLY A 255 -7.95 11.04 10.39
C GLY A 255 -7.17 10.37 11.52
N PHE A 256 -5.84 10.52 11.55
CA PHE A 256 -5.04 10.04 12.68
C PHE A 256 -5.29 10.87 13.94
N LEU A 257 -5.32 12.20 13.83
CA LEU A 257 -5.55 13.10 14.96
C LEU A 257 -6.94 12.89 15.56
N GLU A 258 -7.97 12.76 14.71
CA GLU A 258 -9.34 12.47 15.13
C GLU A 258 -9.44 11.17 15.93
N ALA A 259 -8.86 10.09 15.40
CA ALA A 259 -8.82 8.80 16.08
C ALA A 259 -8.01 8.85 17.39
N ALA A 260 -6.86 9.52 17.39
CA ALA A 260 -6.03 9.67 18.60
C ALA A 260 -6.78 10.38 19.74
N CYS A 261 -7.50 11.46 19.40
CA CYS A 261 -8.36 12.20 20.31
C CYS A 261 -9.45 11.31 20.89
N ALA A 262 -10.23 10.67 20.03
CA ALA A 262 -11.37 9.85 20.45
C ALA A 262 -10.98 8.63 21.27
N LEU A 263 -9.80 8.04 21.00
CA LEU A 263 -9.31 6.88 21.74
C LEU A 263 -8.65 7.25 23.08
N GLY A 264 -8.47 8.56 23.34
CA GLY A 264 -7.83 9.08 24.56
C GLY A 264 -6.34 8.79 24.60
N VAL A 265 -5.69 8.71 23.43
CA VAL A 265 -4.26 8.43 23.29
C VAL A 265 -3.53 9.69 22.86
N GLU A 266 -3.89 10.85 23.41
CA GLU A 266 -3.16 12.11 23.25
C GLU A 266 -2.29 12.35 24.48
N GLY A 267 -0.95 12.43 24.31
CA GLY A 267 -0.06 12.93 25.37
C GLY A 267 0.55 11.93 26.36
N SER A 268 0.69 10.65 26.01
CA SER A 268 1.60 9.71 26.71
C SER A 268 3.05 9.90 26.31
#